data_AF-A0A2D9C971-F1
#
_entry.id   AF-A0A2D9C971-F1
#
_cell.length_a   1.000
_cell.length_b   1.000
_cell.length_c   1.000
_cell.angle_alpha   90.00
_cell.angle_beta   90.00
_cell.angle_gamma   90.00
#
_symmetry.space_group_name_H-M   'P 1'
#
loop_
_entity.id
_entity.type
_entity.pdbx_description
1 polymer ?
#
loop_
_entity_poly.entity_id
_entity_poly.type
_entity_poly.pdbx_seq_one_letter_code
_entity_poly.pdbx_strand_id
1 'polypeptide(L)' 'MAKTIFDVLKDKLEEDRSSALQFLGGGGAKDFAQYKEVTGMVRGLETCINYVEDLSRNMEEYDG' A
#
# COMPACT_ATOMS: atom_id res chain seq x y z
N MET A 1 10.66 19.96 -0.46
CA MET A 1 11.26 19.18 0.64
C MET A 1 11.99 17.99 0.02
N ALA A 2 13.09 17.52 0.60
CA ALA A 2 13.69 16.26 0.15
C ALA A 2 12.73 15.11 0.48
N LYS A 3 12.63 14.13 -0.41
CA LYS A 3 11.78 12.95 -0.22
C LYS A 3 12.34 12.14 0.96
N THR A 4 11.51 11.88 1.97
CA THR A 4 11.92 11.07 3.12
C THR A 4 11.95 9.59 2.74
N ILE A 5 12.55 8.76 3.59
CA ILE A 5 12.51 7.31 3.38
C ILE A 5 11.08 6.76 3.51
N PHE A 6 10.23 7.42 4.31
CA PHE A 6 8.82 7.08 4.47
C PHE A 6 8.04 7.38 3.19
N ASP A 7 8.29 8.52 2.55
CA ASP A 7 7.69 8.88 1.26
C ASP A 7 8.07 7.86 0.17
N VAL A 8 9.34 7.47 0.10
CA VAL A 8 9.82 6.48 -0.89
C VAL A 8 9.17 5.11 -0.65
N LEU A 9 9.03 4.69 0.60
CA LEU A 9 8.39 3.42 0.95
C LEU A 9 6.89 3.44 0.66
N LYS A 10 6.21 4.53 1.04
CA LYS A 10 4.78 4.71 0.81
C LYS A 10 4.45 4.68 -0.69
N ASP A 11 5.20 5.40 -1.52
CA ASP A 11 4.97 5.43 -2.97
C ASP A 11 5.05 4.03 -3.59
N LYS A 12 6.02 3.20 -3.18
CA LYS A 12 6.11 1.81 -3.66
C LYS A 12 4.90 0.98 -3.27
N LEU A 13 4.44 1.09 -2.02
CA LEU A 13 3.25 0.38 -1.55
C LEU A 13 1.98 0.83 -2.29
N GLU A 14 1.87 2.12 -2.61
CA GLU A 14 0.78 2.67 -3.41
C GLU A 14 0.82 2.20 -4.87
N GLU A 15 2.01 2.14 -5.48
CA GLU A 15 2.21 1.58 -6.83
C GLU A 15 1.79 0.10 -6.90
N ASP A 16 2.22 -0.71 -5.93
CA ASP A 16 1.83 -2.13 -5.83
C ASP A 16 0.31 -2.27 -5.63
N ARG A 17 -0.28 -1.45 -4.76
CA ARG A 17 -1.73 -1.44 -4.51
C ARG A 17 -2.49 -1.05 -5.77
N SER A 18 -2.05 -0.01 -6.47
CA SER A 18 -2.65 0.46 -7.71
C SER A 18 -2.59 -0.63 -8.78
N SER A 19 -1.45 -1.31 -8.92
CA SER A 19 -1.28 -2.42 -9.85
C SER A 19 -2.23 -3.59 -9.56
N ALA A 20 -2.38 -3.97 -8.28
CA ALA A 20 -3.32 -5.02 -7.87
C ALA A 20 -4.79 -4.62 -8.14
N LEU A 21 -5.16 -3.37 -7.89
CA LEU A 21 -6.49 -2.85 -8.18
C LEU A 21 -6.77 -2.79 -9.69
N GLN A 22 -5.79 -2.39 -10.51
CA GLN A 22 -5.90 -2.40 -11.96
C GLN A 22 -6.07 -3.82 -12.50
N PHE A 23 -5.33 -4.80 -11.96
CA PHE A 23 -5.51 -6.21 -12.31
C PHE A 23 -6.93 -6.68 -12.03
N LEU A 24 -7.48 -6.35 -10.85
CA LEU A 24 -8.87 -6.69 -10.50
C LEU A 24 -9.88 -5.96 -11.39
N GLY A 25 -9.72 -4.65 -11.58
CA GLY A 25 -10.62 -3.82 -12.39
C GLY A 25 -10.61 -4.18 -13.88
N GLY A 26 -9.49 -4.71 -14.38
CA GLY A 26 -9.35 -5.22 -15.74
C GLY A 26 -9.86 -6.65 -15.94
N GLY A 27 -10.45 -7.29 -14.92
CA GLY A 27 -10.92 -8.68 -15.02
C GLY A 27 -9.79 -9.71 -15.07
N GLY A 28 -8.64 -9.39 -14.45
CA GLY A 28 -7.48 -10.27 -14.35
C GLY A 28 -7.77 -11.55 -13.55
N ALA A 29 -8.57 -11.44 -12.49
CA ALA A 29 -9.01 -12.61 -11.71
C ALA A 29 -10.06 -13.42 -12.50
N LYS A 30 -9.81 -14.71 -12.71
CA LYS A 30 -10.65 -15.62 -13.49
C LYS A 30 -11.58 -16.49 -12.64
N ASP A 31 -11.33 -16.54 -11.35
CA ASP A 31 -12.15 -17.26 -10.38
C ASP A 31 -12.17 -16.55 -9.03
N PHE A 32 -13.01 -17.06 -8.13
CA PHE A 32 -13.15 -16.51 -6.79
C PHE A 32 -11.88 -16.66 -5.94
N ALA A 33 -11.10 -17.73 -6.13
CA ALA A 33 -9.89 -17.95 -5.35
C ALA A 33 -8.84 -16.88 -5.65
N GLN A 34 -8.61 -16.59 -6.94
CA GLN A 34 -7.74 -15.51 -7.40
C GLN A 34 -8.24 -14.14 -6.94
N TYR A 35 -9.55 -13.88 -7.05
CA TYR A 35 -10.14 -12.63 -6.57
C TYR A 35 -9.90 -12.44 -5.06
N LYS A 36 -10.14 -13.49 -4.27
CA LYS A 36 -9.95 -13.49 -2.82
C LYS A 36 -8.48 -13.26 -2.44
N GLU A 37 -7.55 -13.86 -3.18
CA GLU A 37 -6.11 -13.69 -2.95
C GLU A 37 -5.68 -12.25 -3.21
N VAL A 38 -6.03 -11.69 -4.37
CA VAL A 38 -5.61 -10.33 -4.73
C VAL A 38 -6.28 -9.27 -3.86
N THR A 39 -7.55 -9.45 -3.48
CA THR A 39 -8.19 -8.55 -2.49
C THR A 39 -7.56 -8.68 -1.10
N GLY A 40 -7.12 -9.88 -0.72
CA GLY A 40 -6.33 -10.10 0.49
C GLY A 40 -5.00 -9.35 0.47
N MET A 41 -4.30 -9.37 -0.67
CA MET A 41 -3.07 -8.61 -0.90
C MET A 41 -3.32 -7.10 -0.78
N VAL A 42 -4.36 -6.57 -1.43
CA VAL A 42 -4.74 -5.16 -1.36
C VAL A 42 -4.97 -4.71 0.09
N ARG A 43 -5.71 -5.49 0.88
CA ARG A 43 -5.92 -5.19 2.31
C ARG A 43 -4.62 -5.18 3.11
N GLY A 44 -3.69 -6.09 2.79
CA GLY A 44 -2.36 -6.11 3.40
C GLY A 44 -1.57 -4.84 3.09
N LEU A 45 -1.56 -4.42 1.82
CA LEU A 45 -0.88 -3.20 1.37
C LEU A 45 -1.45 -1.95 2.05
N GLU A 46 -2.78 -1.84 2.17
CA GLU A 46 -3.43 -0.74 2.91
C GLU A 46 -3.00 -0.70 4.39
N THR A 47 -2.89 -1.86 5.02
CA THR A 47 -2.42 -1.96 6.40
C THR A 47 -0.97 -1.47 6.52
N CYS A 48 -0.10 -1.87 5.59
CA CYS A 48 1.29 -1.41 5.55
C CYS A 48 1.41 0.10 5.33
N ILE A 49 0.61 0.68 4.42
CA ILE A 49 0.59 2.13 4.17
C ILE A 49 0.23 2.88 5.47
N ASN A 50 -0.83 2.44 6.16
CA ASN A 50 -1.24 3.06 7.42
C ASN A 50 -0.12 3.01 8.47
N TYR A 51 0.59 1.89 8.60
CA TYR A 51 1.74 1.79 9.52
C TYR A 51 2.90 2.71 9.16
N VAL A 52 3.17 2.91 7.86
CA VAL A 52 4.19 3.86 7.40
C VAL A 52 3.77 5.30 7.76
N GLU A 53 2.50 5.65 7.56
CA GLU A 53 1.98 6.97 7.93
C GLU A 53 1.97 7.22 9.43
N ASP A 54 1.61 6.22 10.23
CA ASP A 54 1.67 6.28 11.69
C ASP A 54 3.12 6.48 12.16
N LEU A 55 4.06 5.73 11.58
CA LEU A 55 5.47 5.83 11.92
C LEU A 55 6.07 7.19 11.53
N SER A 56 5.73 7.70 10.35
CA SER A 56 6.16 9.03 9.89
C SER A 56 5.70 10.11 10.86
N ARG A 57 4.42 10.07 11.29
CA ARG A 57 3.86 11.02 12.26
C ARG A 57 4.54 10.92 13.63
N ASN A 58 4.76 9.71 14.13
CA ASN A 58 5.42 9.50 15.42
C ASN A 58 6.87 10.01 15.43
N MET A 59 7.60 9.90 14.31
CA MET A 59 8.95 10.44 14.18
C MET A 59 8.95 11.97 14.16
N GLU A 60 8.00 12.59 13.47
CA GLU A 60 7.83 14.05 13.49
C GLU A 60 7.50 14.59 14.89
N GLU A 61 6.75 13.83 15.69
CA GLU A 61 6.45 14.18 17.09
C GLU A 61 7.65 13.98 18.03
N TYR A 62 8.51 13.00 17.76
CA TYR A 62 9.69 12.70 18.60
C TYR A 62 10.88 13.63 18.34
N ASP A 63 11.01 14.15 17.11
CA ASP A 63 12.05 15.11 16.70
C ASP A 63 11.66 16.59 16.96
N GLY A 64 10.48 16.84 17.56
CA GLY A 64 9.90 18.17 17.82
C GLY A 64 10.20 18.77 19.18
#